data_AF-A0ABD1JZV3-F1
#
_entry.id   AF-A0ABD1JZV3-F1
#
_cell.length_a   1.000
_cell.length_b   1.000
_cell.length_c   1.000
_cell.angle_alpha   90.00
_cell.angle_beta   90.00
_cell.angle_gamma   90.00
#
_symmetry.space_group_name_H-M   'P 1'
#
loop_
_entity.id
_entity.type
_entity.pdbx_description
1 polymer ?
#
loop_
_entity_poly.entity_id
_entity_poly.type
_entity_poly.pdbx_seq_one_letter_code
_entity_poly.pdbx_strand_id
1 'polypeptide(L)'
;MGENDDSEIIEHHVDEAMEKKASHRSHTHSFLESVTSSEREGHSSTQSSHRLLAYSDALISIIATVMILPVAHTKLEESEDLSESFRLLMTTKIGVYLMTFLIVTVAWAAHIRLFQVIERIDDFLALLNLACMMLITFLPYTFTLMAAFPEKILGILLFCTCVMVIGVIQAVIVIYGFSRPFLLNEQIQISENQAYYKQHILKVIMRVPIMCLIASIFTFIFYQLAYVILAIVIFLPYITQSLKWCRSKAIGQPVEDTPESMLFYTYHPNEPLSKERVEAFSDGVYAIVATLLILDICEDNVPDPSVVQSEFGGSLVAALRQYGPEFLAYFGSFATVGLLWFVHHSLFLHVTRTTRLMGLFNTFSLAFVGGLPLAYELTHEFPRRSRNALEAVQISCVILFFAGIFQLAIWVAALFDERRLLHPLVRYGGRDHVYMLAKLGLYPAVALGAFFLTCVLGEFSTSIFHLMQLGVPLAFLLLRLLVRAGLALLRVLLAALRKQPQPGAQGGGGGGGGVEARLVEVEDEDSRVPFSDLVS
;
A
#
# COMPACT_ATOMS: atom_id res chain seq x y z
N MET A 1 35.77 57.75 67.54
CA MET A 1 36.82 56.73 67.47
C MET A 1 36.11 55.40 67.61
N GLY A 2 35.83 54.75 66.48
CA GLY A 2 35.08 53.50 66.39
C GLY A 2 35.49 52.78 65.12
N GLU A 3 35.73 51.49 65.27
CA GLU A 3 36.32 50.51 64.35
C GLU A 3 35.38 50.06 63.21
N ASN A 4 35.97 49.24 62.34
CA ASN A 4 35.40 48.34 61.32
C ASN A 4 35.31 48.87 59.88
N ASP A 5 36.27 48.47 59.06
CA ASP A 5 36.01 47.98 57.71
C ASP A 5 37.10 46.92 57.34
N ASP A 6 36.78 46.03 56.40
CA ASP A 6 37.59 44.93 55.83
C ASP A 6 37.21 43.50 56.26
N SER A 7 36.07 43.01 55.76
CA SER A 7 35.87 41.56 55.55
C SER A 7 34.79 41.27 54.50
N GLU A 8 35.07 41.37 53.19
CA GLU A 8 34.13 40.82 52.18
C GLU A 8 34.70 40.61 50.76
N ILE A 9 35.82 39.91 50.55
CA ILE A 9 36.20 39.46 49.18
C ILE A 9 36.95 38.11 49.16
N ILE A 10 36.48 37.06 49.84
CA ILE A 10 36.98 35.68 49.58
C ILE A 10 35.89 34.65 49.90
N GLU A 11 34.84 34.55 49.08
CA GLU A 11 33.96 33.36 49.13
C GLU A 11 33.33 32.99 47.77
N HIS A 12 33.25 33.92 46.82
CA HIS A 12 32.55 33.67 45.56
C HIS A 12 33.29 32.83 44.49
N HIS A 13 34.59 32.53 44.68
CA HIS A 13 35.39 31.81 43.68
C HIS A 13 35.58 30.31 43.93
N VAL A 14 35.19 29.79 45.10
CA VAL A 14 35.29 28.35 45.40
C VAL A 14 34.02 27.61 44.96
N ASP A 15 32.85 28.25 45.08
CA ASP A 15 31.58 27.64 44.70
C ASP A 15 31.40 27.51 43.18
N GLU A 16 31.81 28.52 42.39
CA GLU A 16 31.79 28.42 40.92
C GLU A 16 32.72 27.32 40.37
N ALA A 17 33.83 27.04 41.06
CA ALA A 17 34.75 25.98 40.69
C ALA A 17 34.23 24.59 41.08
N MET A 18 33.52 24.46 42.20
CA MET A 18 32.83 23.23 42.59
C MET A 18 31.61 22.95 41.71
N GLU A 19 30.85 23.97 41.31
CA GLU A 19 29.66 23.85 40.47
C GLU A 19 30.02 23.52 39.01
N LYS A 20 31.10 24.11 38.46
CA LYS A 20 31.66 23.66 37.15
C LYS A 20 32.20 22.24 37.20
N LYS A 21 32.79 21.79 38.31
CA LYS A 21 33.30 20.41 38.44
C LYS A 21 32.16 19.41 38.63
N ALA A 22 31.06 19.81 39.28
CA ALA A 22 29.84 19.02 39.44
C ALA A 22 29.02 18.94 38.15
N SER A 23 28.90 20.05 37.38
CA SER A 23 28.22 20.04 36.08
C SER A 23 29.01 19.27 35.02
N HIS A 24 30.35 19.36 35.03
CA HIS A 24 31.18 18.53 34.16
C HIS A 24 31.13 17.06 34.56
N ARG A 25 31.05 16.70 35.86
CA ARG A 25 30.82 15.32 36.31
C ARG A 25 29.44 14.81 35.93
N SER A 26 28.41 15.63 36.05
CA SER A 26 27.02 15.32 35.64
C SER A 26 26.93 15.07 34.13
N HIS A 27 27.53 15.94 33.31
CA HIS A 27 27.57 15.73 31.85
C HIS A 27 28.46 14.55 31.45
N THR A 28 29.55 14.28 32.18
CA THR A 28 30.39 13.11 31.90
C THR A 28 29.67 11.83 32.33
N HIS A 29 28.87 11.83 33.41
CA HIS A 29 28.04 10.70 33.82
C HIS A 29 26.81 10.52 32.92
N SER A 30 26.19 11.59 32.40
CA SER A 30 25.07 11.47 31.46
C SER A 30 25.54 11.10 30.05
N PHE A 31 26.73 11.54 29.64
CA PHE A 31 27.34 11.14 28.39
C PHE A 31 27.89 9.72 28.49
N LEU A 32 28.53 9.34 29.60
CA LEU A 32 28.85 7.95 29.91
C LEU A 32 27.57 7.10 30.01
N GLU A 33 26.49 7.53 30.66
CA GLU A 33 25.23 6.76 30.71
C GLU A 33 24.57 6.63 29.34
N SER A 34 24.62 7.67 28.50
CA SER A 34 24.12 7.62 27.12
C SER A 34 24.98 6.75 26.19
N VAL A 35 26.27 6.61 26.51
CA VAL A 35 27.20 5.72 25.81
C VAL A 35 27.17 4.30 26.40
N THR A 36 26.91 4.14 27.70
CA THR A 36 26.89 2.84 28.40
C THR A 36 25.54 2.15 28.36
N SER A 37 24.45 2.81 27.96
CA SER A 37 23.22 2.11 27.55
C SER A 37 23.35 1.45 26.17
N SER A 38 24.37 1.81 25.39
CA SER A 38 24.71 1.16 24.11
C SER A 38 25.68 -0.01 24.27
N GLU A 39 26.21 -0.26 25.47
CA GLU A 39 27.24 -1.27 25.75
C GLU A 39 26.80 -2.31 26.79
N ARG A 40 25.54 -2.77 26.71
CA ARG A 40 25.20 -4.09 27.24
C ARG A 40 25.73 -5.17 26.27
N GLU A 41 26.96 -5.59 26.55
CA GLU A 41 27.61 -6.84 26.11
C GLU A 41 27.90 -7.00 24.59
N GLY A 42 29.13 -6.67 24.18
CA GLY A 42 30.01 -7.63 23.47
C GLY A 42 29.68 -8.14 22.05
N HIS A 43 28.82 -7.50 21.24
CA HIS A 43 28.56 -7.94 19.85
C HIS A 43 28.78 -6.83 18.81
N SER A 44 30.06 -6.45 18.61
CA SER A 44 30.50 -5.34 17.74
C SER A 44 30.27 -5.51 16.23
N SER A 45 29.61 -6.58 15.77
CA SER A 45 29.37 -6.87 14.36
C SER A 45 27.88 -6.90 13.96
N THR A 46 26.97 -6.59 14.88
CA THR A 46 25.52 -6.59 14.59
C THR A 46 25.05 -5.20 14.17
N GLN A 47 24.27 -5.14 13.10
CA GLN A 47 23.75 -3.90 12.51
C GLN A 47 22.22 -3.88 12.56
N SER A 48 21.64 -2.68 12.49
CA SER A 48 20.19 -2.52 12.35
C SER A 48 19.71 -3.08 11.02
N SER A 49 18.63 -3.86 11.02
CA SER A 49 18.05 -4.43 9.80
C SER A 49 17.36 -3.41 8.90
N HIS A 50 17.00 -2.22 9.41
CA HIS A 50 16.15 -1.25 8.72
C HIS A 50 16.57 -0.92 7.28
N ARG A 51 17.85 -0.59 7.05
CA ARG A 51 18.34 -0.26 5.69
C ARG A 51 18.28 -1.45 4.73
N LEU A 52 18.58 -2.66 5.21
CA LEU A 52 18.48 -3.89 4.42
C LEU A 52 17.02 -4.17 4.05
N LEU A 53 16.08 -3.97 4.99
CA LEU A 53 14.66 -4.16 4.73
C LEU A 53 14.11 -3.14 3.74
N ALA A 54 14.48 -1.86 3.86
CA ALA A 54 14.12 -0.83 2.90
C ALA A 54 14.67 -1.12 1.50
N TYR A 55 15.91 -1.61 1.39
CA TYR A 55 16.48 -2.07 0.12
C TYR A 55 15.68 -3.23 -0.49
N SER A 56 15.35 -4.25 0.32
CA SER A 56 14.53 -5.38 -0.13
C SER A 56 13.13 -4.92 -0.58
N ASP A 57 12.48 -4.01 0.15
CA ASP A 57 11.15 -3.50 -0.20
C ASP A 57 11.16 -2.72 -1.51
N ALA A 58 12.14 -1.83 -1.68
CA ALA A 58 12.31 -1.07 -2.91
C ALA A 58 12.53 -2.03 -4.09
N LEU A 59 13.47 -2.96 -3.98
CA LEU A 59 13.79 -3.92 -5.04
C LEU A 59 12.58 -4.80 -5.40
N ILE A 60 11.83 -5.29 -4.41
CA ILE A 60 10.66 -6.15 -4.67
C ILE A 60 9.50 -5.35 -5.28
N SER A 61 9.28 -4.09 -4.87
CA SER A 61 8.27 -3.22 -5.47
C SER A 61 8.58 -2.90 -6.94
N ILE A 62 9.85 -2.67 -7.29
CA ILE A 62 10.30 -2.47 -8.67
C ILE A 62 9.98 -3.71 -9.50
N ILE A 63 10.45 -4.88 -9.06
CA ILE A 63 10.22 -6.17 -9.74
C ILE A 63 8.72 -6.42 -9.98
N ALA A 64 7.88 -6.19 -8.97
CA ALA A 64 6.45 -6.41 -9.08
C ALA A 64 5.82 -5.50 -10.15
N THR A 65 6.25 -4.24 -10.18
CA THR A 65 5.63 -3.21 -11.04
C THR A 65 6.09 -3.30 -12.49
N VAL A 66 7.38 -3.57 -12.76
CA VAL A 66 7.90 -3.66 -14.14
C VAL A 66 7.31 -4.82 -14.95
N MET A 67 6.58 -5.75 -14.32
CA MET A 67 5.84 -6.80 -15.01
C MET A 67 4.67 -6.29 -15.85
N ILE A 68 4.33 -5.00 -15.75
CA ILE A 68 3.36 -4.38 -16.66
C ILE A 68 3.94 -4.12 -18.06
N LEU A 69 5.26 -3.96 -18.19
CA LEU A 69 5.92 -3.58 -19.46
C LEU A 69 5.58 -4.51 -20.64
N PRO A 70 5.59 -5.85 -20.50
CA PRO A 70 5.22 -6.74 -21.62
C PRO A 70 3.76 -6.63 -22.06
N VAL A 71 2.90 -6.06 -21.20
CA VAL A 71 1.49 -5.79 -21.47
C VAL A 71 1.35 -4.43 -22.16
N ALA A 72 1.99 -3.41 -21.60
CA ALA A 72 2.07 -2.04 -22.12
C ALA A 72 2.54 -2.03 -23.59
N HIS A 73 3.77 -2.51 -23.86
CA HIS A 73 4.40 -2.46 -25.19
C HIS A 73 3.83 -3.45 -26.23
N THR A 74 2.59 -3.93 -26.06
CA THR A 74 1.93 -4.77 -27.05
C THR A 74 1.49 -3.88 -28.22
N LYS A 75 2.36 -3.73 -29.24
CA LYS A 75 2.08 -2.94 -30.44
C LYS A 75 0.71 -3.27 -31.03
N LEU A 76 -0.16 -2.26 -31.12
CA LEU A 76 -1.48 -2.33 -31.74
C LEU A 76 -1.31 -2.03 -33.23
N GLU A 77 -1.47 -3.02 -34.12
CA GLU A 77 -1.52 -2.73 -35.56
C GLU A 77 -2.83 -1.97 -35.89
N GLU A 78 -2.72 -0.77 -36.47
CA GLU A 78 -3.83 0.16 -36.76
C GLU A 78 -4.98 -0.42 -37.61
N SER A 79 -4.77 -1.56 -38.28
CA SER A 79 -5.68 -2.10 -39.30
C SER A 79 -6.62 -3.21 -38.84
N GLU A 80 -6.52 -3.70 -37.61
CA GLU A 80 -7.50 -4.64 -37.06
C GLU A 80 -8.40 -3.93 -36.05
N ASP A 81 -9.72 -3.89 -36.32
CA ASP A 81 -10.72 -3.84 -35.25
C ASP A 81 -10.25 -4.79 -34.15
N LEU A 82 -10.31 -4.39 -32.88
CA LEU A 82 -9.91 -5.15 -31.70
C LEU A 82 -10.42 -6.60 -31.81
N SER A 83 -9.63 -7.44 -32.48
CA SER A 83 -10.12 -8.71 -32.98
C SER A 83 -10.34 -9.60 -31.76
N GLU A 84 -11.28 -10.54 -31.81
CA GLU A 84 -11.48 -11.46 -30.68
C GLU A 84 -10.15 -12.13 -30.27
N SER A 85 -9.25 -12.36 -31.24
CA SER A 85 -7.87 -12.79 -31.02
C SER A 85 -7.04 -11.80 -30.21
N PHE A 86 -7.08 -10.51 -30.54
CA PHE A 86 -6.37 -9.47 -29.80
C PHE A 86 -6.91 -9.30 -28.36
N ARG A 87 -8.23 -9.34 -28.19
CA ARG A 87 -8.88 -9.29 -26.86
C ARG A 87 -8.45 -10.45 -25.97
N LEU A 88 -8.40 -11.66 -26.53
CA LEU A 88 -7.95 -12.85 -25.82
C LEU A 88 -6.47 -12.73 -25.42
N LEU A 89 -5.61 -12.24 -26.31
CA LEU A 89 -4.19 -12.02 -26.05
C LEU A 89 -3.98 -11.00 -24.92
N MET A 90 -4.63 -9.83 -25.01
CA MET A 90 -4.51 -8.78 -24.00
C MET A 90 -5.05 -9.24 -22.63
N THR A 91 -6.19 -9.95 -22.61
CA THR A 91 -6.73 -10.55 -21.38
C THR A 91 -5.75 -11.54 -20.75
N THR A 92 -5.09 -12.37 -21.58
CA THR A 92 -4.08 -13.32 -21.12
C THR A 92 -2.87 -12.61 -20.54
N LYS A 93 -2.36 -11.57 -21.21
CA LYS A 93 -1.22 -10.75 -20.75
C LYS A 93 -1.53 -10.02 -19.43
N ILE A 94 -2.71 -9.42 -19.30
CA ILE A 94 -3.17 -8.79 -18.06
C ILE A 94 -3.28 -9.82 -16.93
N GLY A 95 -3.81 -11.02 -17.22
CA GLY A 95 -3.87 -12.13 -16.26
C GLY A 95 -2.47 -12.57 -15.79
N VAL A 96 -1.51 -12.66 -16.71
CA VAL A 96 -0.09 -12.95 -16.43
C VAL A 96 0.52 -11.87 -15.53
N TYR A 97 0.28 -10.59 -15.83
CA TYR A 97 0.73 -9.47 -15.00
C TYR A 97 0.18 -9.56 -13.57
N LEU A 98 -1.14 -9.73 -13.41
CA LEU A 98 -1.77 -9.80 -12.09
C LEU A 98 -1.22 -10.99 -11.28
N MET A 99 -1.03 -12.15 -11.91
CA MET A 99 -0.48 -13.32 -11.23
C MET A 99 0.98 -13.12 -10.80
N THR A 100 1.81 -12.53 -11.66
CA THR A 100 3.21 -12.25 -11.30
C THR A 100 3.33 -11.24 -10.17
N PHE A 101 2.56 -10.16 -10.22
CA PHE A 101 2.49 -9.15 -9.16
C PHE A 101 2.13 -9.80 -7.80
N LEU A 102 1.10 -10.66 -7.80
CA LEU A 102 0.66 -11.37 -6.59
C LEU A 102 1.71 -12.35 -6.06
N ILE A 103 2.38 -13.11 -6.93
CA ILE A 103 3.46 -14.04 -6.55
C ILE A 103 4.60 -13.29 -5.85
N VAL A 104 5.05 -12.19 -6.46
CA VAL A 104 6.13 -11.37 -5.92
C VAL A 104 5.73 -10.76 -4.57
N THR A 105 4.48 -10.31 -4.43
CA THR A 105 3.97 -9.77 -3.17
C THR A 105 3.83 -10.85 -2.07
N VAL A 106 3.50 -12.09 -2.43
CA VAL A 106 3.51 -13.22 -1.48
C VAL A 106 4.93 -13.52 -0.99
N ALA A 107 5.93 -13.47 -1.88
CA ALA A 107 7.33 -13.62 -1.50
C ALA A 107 7.78 -12.49 -0.56
N TRP A 108 7.39 -11.25 -0.85
CA TRP A 108 7.62 -10.09 0.01
C TRP A 108 6.95 -10.25 1.39
N ALA A 109 5.69 -10.69 1.44
CA ALA A 109 4.99 -10.92 2.71
C ALA A 109 5.64 -12.03 3.54
N ALA A 110 6.19 -13.07 2.89
CA ALA A 110 6.99 -14.10 3.57
C ALA A 110 8.31 -13.53 4.12
N HIS A 111 8.96 -12.66 3.35
CA HIS A 111 10.18 -11.97 3.75
C HIS A 111 9.95 -11.01 4.93
N ILE A 112 8.84 -10.26 4.97
CA ILE A 112 8.47 -9.46 6.15
C ILE A 112 8.38 -10.34 7.39
N ARG A 113 7.67 -11.47 7.31
CA ARG A 113 7.51 -12.38 8.46
C ARG A 113 8.85 -12.90 8.96
N LEU A 114 9.76 -13.24 8.06
CA LEU A 114 11.09 -13.72 8.41
C LEU A 114 11.87 -12.67 9.23
N PHE A 115 11.84 -11.41 8.78
CA PHE A 115 12.56 -10.31 9.43
C PHE A 115 11.77 -9.59 10.55
N GLN A 116 10.53 -10.00 10.82
CA GLN A 116 9.86 -9.68 12.10
C GLN A 116 10.45 -10.51 13.25
N VAL A 117 10.95 -11.72 12.95
CA VAL A 117 11.59 -12.63 13.91
C VAL A 117 13.07 -12.27 14.12
N ILE A 118 13.75 -11.89 13.05
CA ILE A 118 15.18 -11.52 13.05
C ILE A 118 15.29 -10.00 13.10
N GLU A 119 15.57 -9.45 14.28
CA GLU A 119 15.62 -8.00 14.50
C GLU A 119 16.98 -7.40 14.11
N ARG A 120 18.06 -8.09 14.47
CA ARG A 120 19.44 -7.68 14.18
C ARG A 120 20.05 -8.56 13.09
N ILE A 121 20.91 -7.96 12.28
CA ILE A 121 21.58 -8.65 11.18
C ILE A 121 23.10 -8.60 11.34
N ASP A 122 23.79 -9.60 10.80
CA ASP A 122 25.23 -9.62 10.57
C ASP A 122 25.51 -9.69 9.05
N ASP A 123 26.78 -9.61 8.68
CA ASP A 123 27.19 -9.61 7.26
C ASP A 123 26.80 -10.92 6.55
N PHE A 124 26.80 -12.04 7.26
CA PHE A 124 26.41 -13.33 6.70
C PHE A 124 24.92 -13.39 6.37
N LEU A 125 24.06 -12.94 7.29
CA LEU A 125 22.63 -12.80 7.04
C LEU A 125 22.34 -11.79 5.92
N ALA A 126 23.11 -10.70 5.85
CA ALA A 126 22.98 -9.72 4.78
C ALA A 126 23.30 -10.33 3.40
N LEU A 127 24.34 -11.16 3.29
CA LEU A 127 24.68 -11.88 2.07
C LEU A 127 23.62 -12.92 1.69
N LEU A 128 23.08 -13.67 2.66
CA LEU A 128 21.98 -14.60 2.40
C LEU A 128 20.71 -13.86 1.93
N ASN A 129 20.41 -12.70 2.52
CA ASN A 129 19.33 -11.84 2.05
C ASN A 129 19.58 -11.38 0.61
N LEU A 130 20.80 -10.93 0.28
CA LEU A 130 21.15 -10.50 -1.07
C LEU A 130 21.00 -11.64 -2.08
N ALA A 131 21.42 -12.86 -1.73
CA ALA A 131 21.20 -14.05 -2.55
C ALA A 131 19.71 -14.36 -2.75
N CYS A 132 18.89 -14.17 -1.71
CA CYS A 132 17.43 -14.28 -1.79
C CYS A 132 16.84 -13.23 -2.75
N MET A 133 17.26 -11.96 -2.65
CA MET A 133 16.83 -10.88 -3.54
C MET A 133 17.21 -11.16 -5.00
N MET A 134 18.43 -11.63 -5.25
CA MET A 134 18.88 -12.03 -6.59
C MET A 134 17.97 -13.09 -7.21
N LEU A 135 17.57 -14.12 -6.46
CA LEU A 135 16.65 -15.14 -6.98
C LEU A 135 15.23 -14.60 -7.17
N ILE A 136 14.76 -13.69 -6.31
CA ILE A 136 13.46 -13.04 -6.48
C ILE A 136 13.44 -12.18 -7.75
N THR A 137 14.52 -11.46 -8.07
CA THR A 137 14.65 -10.70 -9.34
C THR A 137 14.57 -11.58 -10.58
N PHE A 138 14.90 -12.87 -10.46
CA PHE A 138 14.85 -13.82 -11.57
C PHE A 138 13.46 -14.46 -11.77
N LEU A 139 12.54 -14.35 -10.79
CA LEU A 139 11.17 -14.87 -10.91
C LEU A 139 10.40 -14.32 -12.12
N PRO A 140 10.38 -13.00 -12.39
CA PRO A 140 9.88 -12.43 -13.64
C PRO A 140 10.22 -13.16 -14.93
N TYR A 141 11.51 -13.48 -15.09
CA TYR A 141 12.03 -14.13 -16.28
C TYR A 141 11.46 -15.55 -16.39
N THR A 142 11.50 -16.32 -15.30
CA THR A 142 10.94 -17.68 -15.28
C THR A 142 9.45 -17.70 -15.60
N PHE A 143 8.68 -16.72 -15.10
CA PHE A 143 7.26 -16.62 -15.38
C PHE A 143 6.99 -16.23 -16.83
N THR A 144 7.72 -15.26 -17.37
CA THR A 144 7.58 -14.84 -18.77
C THR A 144 7.89 -16.01 -19.71
N LEU A 145 8.93 -16.79 -19.41
CA LEU A 145 9.27 -17.99 -20.17
C LEU A 145 8.18 -19.07 -20.07
N MET A 146 7.60 -19.26 -18.88
CA MET A 146 6.48 -20.17 -18.65
C MET A 146 5.22 -19.74 -19.41
N ALA A 147 4.92 -18.44 -19.45
CA ALA A 147 3.77 -17.89 -20.17
C ALA A 147 3.95 -17.94 -21.69
N ALA A 148 5.16 -17.72 -22.20
CA ALA A 148 5.46 -17.78 -23.63
C ALA A 148 5.44 -19.21 -24.19
N PHE A 149 5.84 -20.20 -23.39
CA PHE A 149 5.89 -21.60 -23.81
C PHE A 149 5.16 -22.52 -22.80
N PRO A 150 3.82 -22.41 -22.68
CA PRO A 150 3.07 -23.09 -21.63
C PRO A 150 3.14 -24.62 -21.73
N GLU A 151 3.31 -25.15 -22.93
CA GLU A 151 3.45 -26.58 -23.22
C GLU A 151 4.85 -27.14 -22.91
N LYS A 152 5.86 -26.28 -22.75
CA LYS A 152 7.24 -26.70 -22.49
C LYS A 152 7.51 -26.75 -21.00
N ILE A 153 7.95 -27.92 -20.52
CA ILE A 153 8.22 -28.19 -19.10
C ILE A 153 9.30 -27.28 -18.50
N LEU A 154 10.20 -26.74 -19.32
CA LEU A 154 11.39 -26.02 -18.87
C LEU A 154 11.06 -24.74 -18.09
N GLY A 155 10.02 -24.00 -18.49
CA GLY A 155 9.59 -22.80 -17.77
C GLY A 155 9.11 -23.12 -16.34
N ILE A 156 8.29 -24.17 -16.21
CA ILE A 156 7.78 -24.64 -14.91
C ILE A 156 8.91 -25.13 -14.01
N LEU A 157 9.85 -25.91 -14.56
CA LEU A 157 10.99 -26.45 -13.81
C LEU A 157 11.92 -25.34 -13.31
N LEU A 158 12.22 -24.34 -14.15
CA LEU A 158 13.03 -23.19 -13.74
C LEU A 158 12.34 -22.39 -12.64
N PHE A 159 11.04 -22.10 -12.80
CA PHE A 159 10.25 -21.41 -11.78
C PHE A 159 10.28 -22.17 -10.44
N CYS A 160 9.98 -23.48 -10.46
CA CYS A 160 9.96 -24.31 -9.25
C CYS A 160 11.33 -24.40 -8.59
N THR A 161 12.39 -24.56 -9.39
CA THR A 161 13.77 -24.59 -8.89
C THR A 161 14.13 -23.28 -8.19
N CYS A 162 13.80 -22.13 -8.78
CA CYS A 162 14.06 -20.82 -8.18
C CYS A 162 13.34 -20.66 -6.84
N VAL A 163 12.04 -20.98 -6.77
CA VAL A 163 11.26 -20.92 -5.53
C VAL A 163 11.80 -21.88 -4.46
N MET A 164 12.23 -23.08 -4.86
CA MET A 164 12.86 -24.04 -3.95
C MET A 164 14.16 -23.49 -3.35
N VAL A 165 15.05 -22.92 -4.18
CA VAL A 165 16.31 -22.35 -3.70
C VAL A 165 16.05 -21.15 -2.79
N ILE A 166 15.09 -20.28 -3.12
CA ILE A 166 14.66 -19.18 -2.24
C ILE A 166 14.24 -19.72 -0.86
N GLY A 167 13.38 -20.74 -0.83
CA GLY A 167 12.91 -21.31 0.43
C GLY A 167 14.00 -22.02 1.24
N VAL A 168 14.97 -22.66 0.57
CA VAL A 168 16.16 -23.24 1.23
C VAL A 168 17.02 -22.14 1.85
N ILE A 169 17.28 -21.04 1.14
CA ILE A 169 18.04 -19.90 1.71
C ILE A 169 17.29 -19.29 2.91
N GLN A 170 15.98 -19.10 2.81
CA GLN A 170 15.16 -18.63 3.94
C GLN A 170 15.21 -19.59 5.13
N ALA A 171 15.19 -20.91 4.89
CA ALA A 171 15.35 -21.91 5.94
C ALA A 171 16.74 -21.83 6.61
N VAL A 172 17.81 -21.61 5.84
CA VAL A 172 19.16 -21.40 6.36
C VAL A 172 19.22 -20.13 7.22
N ILE A 173 18.60 -19.03 6.78
CA ILE A 173 18.48 -17.79 7.56
C ILE A 173 17.83 -18.05 8.92
N VAL A 174 16.72 -18.81 8.96
CA VAL A 174 16.05 -19.19 10.21
C VAL A 174 16.96 -20.05 11.09
N ILE A 175 17.55 -21.11 10.53
CA ILE A 175 18.43 -22.01 11.31
C ILE A 175 19.60 -21.22 11.91
N TYR A 176 20.20 -20.31 11.14
CA TYR A 176 21.29 -19.47 11.59
C TYR A 176 20.84 -18.49 12.69
N GLY A 177 19.73 -17.77 12.49
CA GLY A 177 19.17 -16.85 13.48
C GLY A 177 18.86 -17.53 14.81
N PHE A 178 18.26 -18.73 14.79
CA PHE A 178 18.01 -19.51 16.01
C PHE A 178 19.27 -20.13 16.63
N SER A 179 20.37 -20.24 15.89
CA SER A 179 21.66 -20.67 16.44
C SER A 179 22.39 -19.54 17.18
N ARG A 180 21.96 -18.28 16.97
CA ARG A 180 22.52 -17.07 17.58
C ARG A 180 21.38 -16.23 18.21
N PRO A 181 20.93 -16.56 19.43
CA PRO A 181 19.73 -15.96 20.02
C PRO A 181 19.73 -14.43 20.10
N PHE A 182 20.90 -13.78 20.16
CA PHE A 182 21.03 -12.31 20.17
C PHE A 182 20.59 -11.61 18.87
N LEU A 183 20.40 -12.35 17.77
CA LEU A 183 19.89 -11.82 16.50
C LEU A 183 18.35 -11.76 16.45
N LEU A 184 17.69 -12.55 17.31
CA LEU A 184 16.25 -12.67 17.36
C LEU A 184 15.62 -11.50 18.11
N ASN A 185 14.34 -11.28 17.85
CA ASN A 185 13.52 -10.35 18.63
C ASN A 185 13.50 -10.74 20.12
N GLU A 186 13.58 -9.73 21.00
CA GLU A 186 13.57 -9.89 22.47
C GLU A 186 12.42 -10.77 22.98
N GLN A 187 11.23 -10.66 22.38
CA GLN A 187 10.05 -11.46 22.76
C GLN A 187 10.26 -12.96 22.54
N ILE A 188 10.96 -13.33 21.46
CA ILE A 188 11.25 -14.73 21.12
C ILE A 188 12.46 -15.22 21.92
N GLN A 189 13.42 -14.33 22.18
CA GLN A 189 14.59 -14.64 23.00
C GLN A 189 14.21 -15.06 24.42
N ILE A 190 13.25 -14.36 25.04
CA ILE A 190 12.78 -14.63 26.42
C ILE A 190 11.85 -15.85 26.50
N SER A 191 11.30 -16.33 25.38
CA SER A 191 10.34 -17.44 25.38
C SER A 191 10.98 -18.78 25.76
N GLU A 192 10.31 -19.56 26.64
CA GLU A 192 10.80 -20.87 27.09
C GLU A 192 10.87 -21.92 25.97
N ASN A 193 10.09 -21.75 24.88
CA ASN A 193 9.89 -22.74 23.82
C ASN A 193 10.53 -22.35 22.47
N GLN A 194 11.77 -21.86 22.46
CA GLN A 194 12.48 -21.48 21.21
C GLN A 194 12.53 -22.60 20.16
N ALA A 195 12.68 -23.86 20.59
CA ALA A 195 12.72 -25.01 19.69
C ALA A 195 11.39 -25.22 18.93
N TYR A 196 10.26 -24.95 19.60
CA TYR A 196 8.94 -25.01 18.98
C TYR A 196 8.79 -23.92 17.92
N TYR A 197 9.14 -22.67 18.24
CA TYR A 197 9.08 -21.56 17.28
C TYR A 197 9.94 -21.83 16.04
N LYS A 198 11.17 -22.34 16.24
CA LYS A 198 12.06 -22.75 15.15
C LYS A 198 11.39 -23.77 14.23
N GLN A 199 10.84 -24.85 14.79
CA GLN A 199 10.20 -25.91 14.00
C GLN A 199 8.96 -25.40 13.27
N HIS A 200 8.14 -24.56 13.92
CA HIS A 200 6.95 -23.99 13.33
C HIS A 200 7.26 -23.07 12.16
N ILE A 201 8.20 -22.13 12.33
CA ILE A 201 8.63 -21.20 11.27
C ILE A 201 9.22 -21.98 10.09
N LEU A 202 10.09 -22.96 10.36
CA LEU A 202 10.69 -23.80 9.33
C LEU A 202 9.63 -24.58 8.55
N LYS A 203 8.63 -25.14 9.23
CA LYS A 203 7.51 -25.84 8.59
C LYS A 203 6.70 -24.93 7.66
N VAL A 204 6.47 -23.67 8.06
CA VAL A 204 5.73 -22.70 7.23
C VAL A 204 6.54 -22.30 5.99
N ILE A 205 7.83 -22.01 6.14
CA ILE A 205 8.71 -21.63 5.01
C ILE A 205 8.89 -22.80 4.04
N MET A 206 9.13 -24.01 4.55
CA MET A 206 9.37 -25.20 3.72
C MET A 206 8.12 -25.72 2.98
N ARG A 207 6.92 -25.30 3.38
CA ARG A 207 5.67 -25.71 2.71
C ARG A 207 5.67 -25.37 1.22
N VAL A 208 6.10 -24.16 0.85
CA VAL A 208 6.10 -23.71 -0.56
C VAL A 208 7.12 -24.49 -1.40
N PRO A 209 8.40 -24.61 -1.02
CA PRO A 209 9.37 -25.48 -1.70
C PRO A 209 8.92 -26.92 -1.87
N ILE A 210 8.30 -27.52 -0.84
CA ILE A 210 7.80 -28.90 -0.92
C ILE A 210 6.72 -29.03 -2.00
N MET A 211 5.79 -28.07 -2.07
CA MET A 211 4.76 -28.08 -3.10
C MET A 211 5.34 -27.83 -4.50
N CYS A 212 6.36 -26.99 -4.65
CA CYS A 212 7.08 -26.79 -5.91
C CYS A 212 7.87 -28.04 -6.34
N LEU A 213 8.43 -28.80 -5.39
CA LEU A 213 9.06 -30.08 -5.67
C LEU A 213 8.04 -31.10 -6.18
N ILE A 214 6.87 -31.17 -5.54
CA ILE A 214 5.75 -32.00 -6.01
C ILE A 214 5.32 -31.57 -7.42
N ALA A 215 5.11 -30.26 -7.66
CA ALA A 215 4.75 -29.74 -8.99
C ALA A 215 5.80 -30.10 -10.07
N SER A 216 7.09 -30.03 -9.73
CA SER A 216 8.19 -30.39 -10.64
C SER A 216 8.12 -31.87 -11.04
N ILE A 217 7.82 -32.77 -10.10
CA ILE A 217 7.64 -34.20 -10.38
C ILE A 217 6.42 -34.42 -11.29
N PHE A 218 5.29 -33.79 -10.98
CA PHE A 218 4.06 -33.91 -11.76
C PHE A 218 4.18 -33.32 -13.17
N THR A 219 5.11 -32.39 -13.40
CA THR A 219 5.35 -31.81 -14.72
C THR A 219 5.77 -32.88 -15.75
N PHE A 220 6.48 -33.93 -15.33
CA PHE A 220 6.85 -35.05 -16.21
C PHE A 220 5.70 -36.02 -16.52
N ILE A 221 4.66 -36.02 -15.69
CA ILE A 221 3.50 -36.91 -15.84
C ILE A 221 2.38 -36.20 -16.60
N PHE A 222 1.99 -35.01 -16.12
CA PHE A 222 0.88 -34.22 -16.65
C PHE A 222 1.08 -32.73 -16.33
N TYR A 223 1.56 -31.97 -17.31
CA TYR A 223 1.94 -30.57 -17.12
C TYR A 223 0.77 -29.66 -16.73
N GLN A 224 -0.48 -29.95 -17.15
CA GLN A 224 -1.63 -29.12 -16.73
C GLN A 224 -1.88 -29.22 -15.21
N LEU A 225 -1.63 -30.38 -14.58
CA LEU A 225 -1.77 -30.53 -13.13
C LEU A 225 -0.68 -29.76 -12.37
N ALA A 226 0.52 -29.59 -12.96
CA ALA A 226 1.56 -28.77 -12.37
C ALA A 226 1.12 -27.29 -12.27
N TYR A 227 0.45 -26.75 -13.28
CA TYR A 227 -0.15 -25.40 -13.22
C TYR A 227 -1.22 -25.29 -12.13
N VAL A 228 -2.08 -26.30 -11.98
CA VAL A 228 -3.09 -26.32 -10.91
C VAL A 228 -2.44 -26.34 -9.53
N ILE A 229 -1.40 -27.16 -9.34
CA ILE A 229 -0.64 -27.18 -8.08
C ILE A 229 0.01 -25.82 -7.81
N LEU A 230 0.60 -25.20 -8.83
CA LEU A 230 1.22 -23.88 -8.68
C LEU A 230 0.20 -22.79 -8.34
N ALA A 231 -0.97 -22.79 -8.99
CA ALA A 231 -2.07 -21.91 -8.65
C ALA A 231 -2.53 -22.14 -7.20
N ILE A 232 -2.69 -23.41 -6.79
CA ILE A 232 -3.01 -23.75 -5.40
C ILE A 232 -1.96 -23.17 -4.47
N VAL A 233 -0.65 -23.29 -4.73
CA VAL A 233 0.40 -22.74 -3.85
C VAL A 233 0.21 -21.24 -3.57
N ILE A 234 -0.15 -20.48 -4.59
CA ILE A 234 -0.40 -19.03 -4.50
C ILE A 234 -1.66 -18.75 -3.68
N PHE A 235 -2.75 -19.49 -3.93
CA PHE A 235 -4.04 -19.24 -3.29
C PHE A 235 -4.24 -19.96 -1.95
N LEU A 236 -3.44 -20.97 -1.63
CA LEU A 236 -3.52 -21.80 -0.42
C LEU A 236 -3.58 -20.98 0.89
N PRO A 237 -2.73 -19.96 1.12
CA PRO A 237 -2.88 -19.12 2.31
C PRO A 237 -4.26 -18.46 2.41
N TYR A 238 -4.79 -17.96 1.30
CA TYR A 238 -6.10 -17.30 1.25
C TYR A 238 -7.26 -18.30 1.37
N ILE A 239 -7.18 -19.43 0.67
CA ILE A 239 -8.19 -20.50 0.69
C ILE A 239 -8.32 -21.08 2.09
N THR A 240 -7.21 -21.36 2.77
CA THR A 240 -7.24 -21.89 4.14
C THR A 240 -7.87 -20.92 5.14
N GLN A 241 -7.72 -19.61 4.92
CA GLN A 241 -8.35 -18.57 5.74
C GLN A 241 -9.86 -18.47 5.49
N SER A 242 -10.28 -18.44 4.23
CA SER A 242 -11.70 -18.42 3.85
C SER A 242 -12.44 -19.67 4.33
N LEU A 243 -11.80 -20.85 4.24
CA LEU A 243 -12.35 -22.11 4.76
C LEU A 243 -12.50 -22.08 6.28
N LYS A 244 -11.50 -21.57 7.02
CA LYS A 244 -11.58 -21.44 8.49
C LYS A 244 -12.70 -20.48 8.90
N TRP A 245 -12.80 -19.33 8.25
CA TRP A 245 -13.86 -18.34 8.49
C TRP A 245 -15.26 -18.89 8.14
N CYS A 246 -15.38 -19.60 7.02
CA CYS A 246 -16.64 -20.21 6.62
C CYS A 246 -17.04 -21.32 7.60
N ARG A 247 -16.08 -22.15 8.03
CA ARG A 247 -16.30 -23.22 9.01
C ARG A 247 -16.70 -22.66 10.38
N SER A 248 -16.07 -21.60 10.86
CA SER A 248 -16.44 -20.97 12.14
C SER A 248 -17.85 -20.38 12.09
N LYS A 249 -18.24 -19.81 10.94
CA LYS A 249 -19.58 -19.25 10.73
C LYS A 249 -20.66 -20.33 10.52
N ALA A 250 -20.30 -21.47 9.92
CA ALA A 250 -21.20 -22.58 9.65
C ALA A 250 -21.41 -23.53 10.84
N ILE A 251 -20.39 -23.75 11.66
CA ILE A 251 -20.44 -24.74 12.77
C ILE A 251 -20.78 -24.08 14.12
N GLY A 252 -20.71 -22.75 14.24
CA GLY A 252 -21.14 -22.02 15.45
C GLY A 252 -20.29 -22.28 16.71
N GLN A 253 -19.25 -23.12 16.62
CA GLN A 253 -18.25 -23.25 17.68
C GLN A 253 -17.20 -22.16 17.52
N PRO A 254 -16.89 -21.39 18.58
CA PRO A 254 -15.65 -20.63 18.60
C PRO A 254 -14.52 -21.63 18.39
N VAL A 255 -13.61 -21.35 17.47
CA VAL A 255 -12.39 -22.14 17.33
C VAL A 255 -11.71 -22.05 18.70
N GLU A 256 -11.69 -23.16 19.44
CA GLU A 256 -10.88 -23.29 20.65
C GLU A 256 -9.42 -23.15 20.20
N ASP A 257 -8.95 -21.91 20.21
CA ASP A 257 -7.56 -21.56 20.20
C ASP A 257 -6.97 -22.21 21.45
N THR A 258 -6.27 -23.34 21.27
CA THR A 258 -5.44 -23.87 22.34
C THR A 258 -4.54 -22.73 22.83
N PRO A 259 -4.25 -22.64 24.14
CA PRO A 259 -3.45 -21.54 24.72
C PRO A 259 -2.05 -21.35 24.09
N GLU A 260 -1.64 -22.28 23.23
CA GLU A 260 -0.38 -22.33 22.48
C GLU A 260 -0.50 -21.86 21.01
N SER A 261 -1.64 -21.32 20.58
CA SER A 261 -1.83 -20.74 19.23
C SER A 261 -1.21 -19.34 19.14
N MET A 262 0.12 -19.35 19.19
CA MET A 262 1.00 -18.23 19.52
C MET A 262 1.03 -17.05 18.53
N LEU A 263 1.39 -15.92 19.13
CA LEU A 263 1.47 -14.52 18.70
C LEU A 263 2.30 -14.21 17.43
N PHE A 264 2.96 -15.20 16.84
CA PHE A 264 3.75 -15.05 15.62
C PHE A 264 3.58 -16.29 14.76
N TYR A 265 3.31 -16.10 13.47
CA TYR A 265 3.20 -17.17 12.47
C TYR A 265 1.93 -18.04 12.53
N THR A 266 0.83 -17.51 13.07
CA THR A 266 -0.52 -18.01 12.76
C THR A 266 -1.15 -17.09 11.72
N TYR A 267 -1.72 -17.67 10.65
CA TYR A 267 -2.31 -16.93 9.51
C TYR A 267 -3.67 -16.31 9.90
N HIS A 268 -3.72 -15.54 10.99
CA HIS A 268 -4.91 -14.83 11.42
C HIS A 268 -5.03 -13.48 10.69
N PRO A 269 -6.23 -13.10 10.22
CA PRO A 269 -6.45 -11.84 9.51
C PRO A 269 -6.01 -10.60 10.31
N ASN A 270 -6.01 -10.70 11.64
CA ASN A 270 -5.77 -9.59 12.57
C ASN A 270 -4.34 -9.50 13.08
N GLU A 271 -3.43 -10.40 12.65
CA GLU A 271 -2.01 -10.32 13.04
C GLU A 271 -1.39 -9.05 12.42
N PRO A 272 -0.61 -8.27 13.19
CA PRO A 272 -0.05 -7.02 12.72
C PRO A 272 1.04 -7.24 11.67
N LEU A 273 0.93 -6.55 10.55
CA LEU A 273 2.02 -6.33 9.60
C LEU A 273 2.88 -5.15 10.06
N SER A 274 4.14 -5.09 9.61
CA SER A 274 4.90 -3.85 9.79
C SER A 274 4.33 -2.78 8.87
N LYS A 275 3.88 -1.68 9.46
CA LYS A 275 3.34 -0.51 8.74
C LYS A 275 4.38 0.10 7.81
N GLU A 276 5.58 0.33 8.32
CA GLU A 276 6.71 0.93 7.57
C GLU A 276 7.04 0.13 6.30
N ARG A 277 7.04 -1.20 6.40
CA ARG A 277 7.28 -2.09 5.27
C ARG A 277 6.21 -1.94 4.20
N VAL A 278 4.94 -1.91 4.61
CA VAL A 278 3.78 -1.73 3.71
C VAL A 278 3.86 -0.38 3.00
N GLU A 279 4.19 0.69 3.73
CA GLU A 279 4.38 2.04 3.19
C GLU A 279 5.54 2.07 2.18
N ALA A 280 6.71 1.53 2.53
CA ALA A 280 7.87 1.49 1.64
C ALA A 280 7.62 0.72 0.34
N PHE A 281 6.92 -0.42 0.43
CA PHE A 281 6.52 -1.18 -0.76
C PHE A 281 5.53 -0.40 -1.63
N SER A 282 4.51 0.21 -1.01
CA SER A 282 3.54 1.07 -1.71
C SER A 282 4.22 2.24 -2.42
N ASP A 283 5.08 2.98 -1.73
CA ASP A 283 5.81 4.12 -2.27
C ASP A 283 6.68 3.73 -3.48
N GLY A 284 7.34 2.57 -3.41
CA GLY A 284 8.11 2.03 -4.53
C GLY A 284 7.25 1.72 -5.77
N VAL A 285 6.05 1.14 -5.59
CA VAL A 285 5.12 0.91 -6.71
C VAL A 285 4.67 2.23 -7.35
N TYR A 286 4.23 3.21 -6.54
CA TYR A 286 3.80 4.52 -7.06
C TYR A 286 4.93 5.25 -7.79
N ALA A 287 6.14 5.22 -7.23
CA ALA A 287 7.32 5.82 -7.86
C ALA A 287 7.61 5.18 -9.23
N ILE A 288 7.57 3.84 -9.31
CA ILE A 288 7.84 3.15 -10.58
C ILE A 288 6.76 3.44 -11.61
N VAL A 289 5.49 3.44 -11.23
CA VAL A 289 4.39 3.83 -12.13
C VAL A 289 4.62 5.25 -12.67
N ALA A 290 4.97 6.21 -11.81
CA ALA A 290 5.27 7.57 -12.26
C ALA A 290 6.49 7.65 -13.19
N THR A 291 7.52 6.82 -12.95
CA THR A 291 8.70 6.76 -13.84
C THR A 291 8.38 6.14 -15.20
N LEU A 292 7.53 5.12 -15.26
CA LEU A 292 7.12 4.52 -16.54
C LEU A 292 6.41 5.55 -17.41
N LEU A 293 5.47 6.32 -16.83
CA LEU A 293 4.74 7.37 -17.56
C LEU A 293 5.64 8.43 -18.19
N ILE A 294 6.75 8.82 -17.54
CA ILE A 294 7.67 9.81 -18.12
C ILE A 294 8.62 9.16 -19.12
N LEU A 295 9.00 7.89 -18.94
CA LEU A 295 9.86 7.18 -19.88
C LEU A 295 9.17 7.03 -21.24
N ASP A 296 7.87 6.72 -21.26
CA ASP A 296 7.07 6.65 -22.49
C ASP A 296 7.12 7.98 -23.27
N ILE A 297 6.92 9.11 -22.58
CA ILE A 297 7.05 10.45 -23.17
C ILE A 297 8.48 10.73 -23.68
N CYS A 298 9.51 10.28 -22.95
CA CYS A 298 10.91 10.48 -23.35
C CYS A 298 11.27 9.67 -24.60
N GLU A 299 10.61 8.53 -24.82
CA GLU A 299 10.85 7.66 -25.97
C GLU A 299 10.10 8.18 -27.22
N ASP A 300 8.83 8.55 -27.08
CA ASP A 300 7.97 8.85 -28.24
C ASP A 300 7.94 10.32 -28.67
N ASN A 301 8.16 11.27 -27.76
CA ASN A 301 7.96 12.70 -28.02
C ASN A 301 9.25 13.51 -28.20
N VAL A 302 10.38 12.83 -28.42
CA VAL A 302 11.66 13.46 -28.77
C VAL A 302 11.85 13.36 -30.29
N PRO A 303 11.68 14.46 -31.04
CA PRO A 303 11.72 14.40 -32.50
C PRO A 303 13.15 14.21 -33.03
N ASP A 304 13.28 13.37 -34.06
CA ASP A 304 14.54 13.19 -34.77
C ASP A 304 14.98 14.48 -35.49
N PRO A 305 16.27 14.85 -35.46
CA PRO A 305 16.77 16.04 -36.14
C PRO A 305 16.45 16.08 -37.65
N SER A 306 16.42 14.92 -38.30
CA SER A 306 16.04 14.78 -39.72
C SER A 306 14.58 15.16 -39.96
N VAL A 307 13.68 14.71 -39.09
CA VAL A 307 12.24 14.99 -39.15
C VAL A 307 11.96 16.47 -38.91
N VAL A 308 12.63 17.08 -37.92
CA VAL A 308 12.53 18.52 -37.66
C VAL A 308 12.97 19.33 -38.90
N GLN A 309 14.04 18.90 -39.56
CA GLN A 309 14.54 19.56 -40.76
C GLN A 309 13.60 19.39 -41.96
N SER A 310 13.05 18.20 -42.18
CA SER A 310 12.21 17.89 -43.36
C SER A 310 10.78 18.40 -43.24
N GLU A 311 10.14 18.24 -42.07
CA GLU A 311 8.71 18.51 -41.89
C GLU A 311 8.43 19.90 -41.31
N PHE A 312 9.37 20.45 -40.51
CA PHE A 312 9.17 21.72 -39.80
C PHE A 312 10.16 22.81 -40.23
N GLY A 313 10.93 22.58 -41.30
CA GLY A 313 11.88 23.55 -41.84
C GLY A 313 12.99 23.93 -40.86
N GLY A 314 13.36 23.02 -39.96
CA GLY A 314 14.36 23.26 -38.90
C GLY A 314 13.80 23.96 -37.66
N SER A 315 12.50 24.23 -37.58
CA SER A 315 11.87 24.86 -36.42
C SER A 315 11.48 23.84 -35.35
N LEU A 316 12.33 23.66 -34.34
CA LEU A 316 12.04 22.79 -33.20
C LEU A 316 10.77 23.21 -32.44
N VAL A 317 10.48 24.52 -32.35
CA VAL A 317 9.28 25.03 -31.66
C VAL A 317 8.00 24.57 -32.36
N ALA A 318 8.01 24.50 -33.70
CA ALA A 318 6.86 24.01 -34.46
C ALA A 318 6.64 22.51 -34.22
N ALA A 319 7.72 21.72 -34.21
CA ALA A 319 7.66 20.30 -33.89
C ALA A 319 7.14 20.04 -32.47
N LEU A 320 7.68 20.74 -31.46
CA LEU A 320 7.26 20.57 -30.07
C LEU A 320 5.81 21.00 -29.80
N ARG A 321 5.28 21.95 -30.58
CA ARG A 321 3.87 22.37 -30.44
C ARG A 321 2.90 21.27 -30.87
N GLN A 322 3.32 20.35 -31.74
CA GLN A 322 2.51 19.21 -32.14
C GLN A 322 2.32 18.22 -30.99
N TYR A 323 3.34 18.03 -30.15
CA TYR A 323 3.31 17.16 -28.96
C TYR A 323 2.65 17.79 -27.71
N GLY A 324 2.04 18.97 -27.85
CA GLY A 324 1.43 19.69 -26.73
C GLY A 324 0.34 18.89 -25.97
N PRO A 325 -0.63 18.26 -26.67
CA PRO A 325 -1.64 17.40 -26.04
C PRO A 325 -1.08 16.23 -25.24
N GLU A 326 0.03 15.65 -25.69
CA GLU A 326 0.72 14.50 -25.11
C GLU A 326 1.36 14.89 -23.77
N PHE A 327 2.03 16.05 -23.72
CA PHE A 327 2.52 16.60 -22.46
C PHE A 327 1.38 16.86 -21.46
N LEU A 328 0.23 17.37 -21.92
CA LEU A 328 -0.92 17.60 -21.05
C LEU A 328 -1.51 16.28 -20.52
N ALA A 329 -1.57 15.25 -21.37
CA ALA A 329 -2.02 13.92 -20.97
C ALA A 329 -1.07 13.31 -19.93
N TYR A 330 0.25 13.45 -20.10
CA TYR A 330 1.24 13.08 -19.11
C TYR A 330 0.99 13.76 -17.74
N PHE A 331 0.82 15.09 -17.71
CA PHE A 331 0.55 15.79 -16.45
C PHE A 331 -0.75 15.33 -15.78
N GLY A 332 -1.79 15.02 -16.55
CA GLY A 332 -3.03 14.45 -16.05
C GLY A 332 -2.85 13.05 -15.43
N SER A 333 -2.07 12.20 -16.08
CA SER A 333 -1.73 10.86 -15.59
C SER A 333 -0.86 10.92 -14.33
N PHE A 334 0.18 11.75 -14.33
CA PHE A 334 1.04 11.98 -13.17
C PHE A 334 0.23 12.51 -11.97
N ALA A 335 -0.65 13.48 -12.20
CA ALA A 335 -1.55 13.99 -11.16
C ALA A 335 -2.45 12.89 -10.61
N THR A 336 -2.94 11.98 -11.47
CA THR A 336 -3.78 10.85 -11.05
C THR A 336 -3.04 9.88 -10.14
N VAL A 337 -1.82 9.48 -10.53
CA VAL A 337 -0.94 8.63 -9.72
C VAL A 337 -0.60 9.30 -8.39
N GLY A 338 -0.19 10.58 -8.43
CA GLY A 338 0.17 11.35 -7.24
C GLY A 338 -0.99 11.57 -6.28
N LEU A 339 -2.22 11.75 -6.77
CA LEU A 339 -3.39 11.88 -5.91
C LEU A 339 -3.82 10.54 -5.31
N LEU A 340 -3.72 9.42 -6.05
CA LEU A 340 -3.92 8.08 -5.47
C LEU A 340 -2.90 7.77 -4.39
N TRP A 341 -1.63 8.14 -4.61
CA TRP A 341 -0.59 8.07 -3.57
C TRP A 341 -0.92 8.96 -2.38
N PHE A 342 -1.36 10.20 -2.60
CA PHE A 342 -1.74 11.12 -1.52
C PHE A 342 -2.90 10.60 -0.67
N VAL A 343 -3.89 9.95 -1.31
CA VAL A 343 -5.00 9.29 -0.61
C VAL A 343 -4.48 8.15 0.25
N HIS A 344 -3.61 7.29 -0.31
CA HIS A 344 -2.98 6.19 0.40
C HIS A 344 -2.13 6.68 1.59
N HIS A 345 -1.24 7.63 1.37
CA HIS A 345 -0.43 8.26 2.41
C HIS A 345 -1.30 8.84 3.53
N SER A 346 -2.35 9.60 3.16
CA SER A 346 -3.30 10.16 4.12
C SER A 346 -4.05 9.09 4.93
N LEU A 347 -4.38 7.95 4.32
CA LEU A 347 -4.99 6.82 4.99
C LEU A 347 -4.03 6.21 6.01
N PHE A 348 -2.81 5.88 5.59
CA PHE A 348 -1.83 5.20 6.44
C PHE A 348 -1.27 6.12 7.54
N LEU A 349 -1.25 7.44 7.37
CA LEU A 349 -0.98 8.39 8.47
C LEU A 349 -1.93 8.20 9.66
N HIS A 350 -3.20 7.85 9.42
CA HIS A 350 -4.20 7.67 10.48
C HIS A 350 -4.35 6.21 10.95
N VAL A 351 -3.73 5.27 10.24
CA VAL A 351 -3.68 3.85 10.64
C VAL A 351 -2.58 3.68 11.69
N THR A 352 -2.95 3.19 12.86
CA THR A 352 -2.02 2.92 13.97
C THR A 352 -1.40 1.53 13.86
N ARG A 353 -2.15 0.54 13.38
CA ARG A 353 -1.70 -0.84 13.17
C ARG A 353 -2.29 -1.39 11.88
N THR A 354 -1.48 -2.10 11.11
CA THR A 354 -1.90 -2.72 9.85
C THR A 354 -2.23 -4.18 10.06
N THR A 355 -3.41 -4.63 9.62
CA THR A 355 -3.81 -6.04 9.69
C THR A 355 -3.48 -6.76 8.38
N ARG A 356 -3.48 -8.11 8.38
CA ARG A 356 -3.29 -8.90 7.16
C ARG A 356 -4.37 -8.62 6.10
N LEU A 357 -5.62 -8.42 6.53
CA LEU A 357 -6.72 -8.08 5.61
C LEU A 357 -6.47 -6.72 4.93
N MET A 358 -6.02 -5.72 5.69
CA MET A 358 -5.62 -4.42 5.13
C MET A 358 -4.44 -4.58 4.16
N GLY A 359 -3.46 -5.42 4.49
CA GLY A 359 -2.34 -5.74 3.60
C GLY A 359 -2.77 -6.43 2.30
N LEU A 360 -3.78 -7.29 2.34
CA LEU A 360 -4.35 -7.93 1.15
C LEU A 360 -5.05 -6.91 0.24
N PHE A 361 -5.91 -6.06 0.81
CA PHE A 361 -6.52 -4.97 0.04
C PHE A 361 -5.49 -3.98 -0.50
N ASN A 362 -4.43 -3.69 0.27
CA ASN A 362 -3.31 -2.89 -0.22
C ASN A 362 -2.64 -3.54 -1.43
N THR A 363 -2.38 -4.85 -1.36
CA THR A 363 -1.79 -5.62 -2.47
C THR A 363 -2.65 -5.52 -3.74
N PHE A 364 -3.97 -5.67 -3.62
CA PHE A 364 -4.87 -5.53 -4.76
C PHE A 364 -4.90 -4.08 -5.28
N SER A 365 -4.99 -3.08 -4.40
CA SER A 365 -4.91 -1.67 -4.81
C SER A 365 -3.64 -1.41 -5.62
N LEU A 366 -2.48 -1.84 -5.13
CA LEU A 366 -1.19 -1.65 -5.80
C LEU A 366 -1.09 -2.42 -7.13
N ALA A 367 -1.68 -3.61 -7.24
CA ALA A 367 -1.73 -4.36 -8.50
C ALA A 367 -2.54 -3.60 -9.58
N PHE A 368 -3.60 -2.89 -9.20
CA PHE A 368 -4.33 -2.03 -10.15
C PHE A 368 -3.61 -0.71 -10.41
N VAL A 369 -2.97 -0.11 -9.40
CA VAL A 369 -2.11 1.08 -9.58
C VAL A 369 -0.97 0.78 -10.57
N GLY A 370 -0.34 -0.39 -10.47
CA GLY A 370 0.69 -0.82 -11.40
C GLY A 370 0.22 -0.98 -12.85
N GLY A 371 -1.09 -1.09 -13.09
CA GLY A 371 -1.70 -1.11 -14.41
C GLY A 371 -2.01 0.27 -14.99
N LEU A 372 -1.75 1.37 -14.28
CA LEU A 372 -2.01 2.72 -14.78
C LEU A 372 -1.19 3.12 -16.02
N PRO A 373 0.07 2.68 -16.22
CA PRO A 373 0.79 2.94 -17.47
C PRO A 373 0.04 2.40 -18.70
N LEU A 374 -0.51 1.18 -18.59
CA LEU A 374 -1.34 0.59 -19.65
C LEU A 374 -2.60 1.42 -19.94
N ALA A 375 -3.26 1.95 -18.90
CA ALA A 375 -4.42 2.82 -19.08
C ALA A 375 -4.06 4.10 -19.84
N TYR A 376 -2.88 4.66 -19.55
CA TYR A 376 -2.36 5.85 -20.23
C TYR A 376 -2.05 5.57 -21.71
N GLU A 377 -1.27 4.53 -21.99
CA GLU A 377 -0.88 4.15 -23.35
C GLU A 377 -2.10 3.86 -24.23
N LEU A 378 -3.05 3.06 -23.74
CA LEU A 378 -4.28 2.73 -24.47
C LEU A 378 -5.13 3.98 -24.79
N THR A 379 -5.18 4.97 -23.89
CA THR A 379 -5.96 6.19 -24.13
C THR A 379 -5.24 7.19 -25.03
N HIS A 380 -3.93 7.05 -25.19
CA HIS A 380 -3.10 7.88 -26.03
C HIS A 380 -3.03 7.37 -27.48
N GLU A 381 -2.89 6.05 -27.69
CA GLU A 381 -2.65 5.45 -29.01
C GLU A 381 -3.89 5.50 -29.93
N PHE A 382 -5.11 5.42 -29.38
CA PHE A 382 -6.30 5.37 -30.23
C PHE A 382 -6.83 6.74 -30.67
N PRO A 383 -7.12 6.93 -31.98
CA PRO A 383 -7.70 8.16 -32.49
C PRO A 383 -9.02 8.53 -31.80
N ARG A 384 -9.18 9.83 -31.53
CA ARG A 384 -10.41 10.40 -30.96
C ARG A 384 -11.62 9.99 -31.83
N ARG A 385 -12.68 9.47 -31.18
CA ARG A 385 -13.96 9.02 -31.78
C ARG A 385 -13.94 7.63 -32.43
N SER A 386 -12.89 6.83 -32.27
CA SER A 386 -12.90 5.41 -32.62
C SER A 386 -13.62 4.54 -31.58
N ARG A 387 -14.13 3.37 -31.97
CA ARG A 387 -14.68 2.37 -31.03
C ARG A 387 -13.61 1.91 -30.03
N ASN A 388 -12.36 1.81 -30.47
CA ASN A 388 -11.23 1.41 -29.63
C ASN A 388 -10.93 2.47 -28.55
N ALA A 389 -11.10 3.76 -28.83
CA ALA A 389 -10.96 4.82 -27.83
C ALA A 389 -12.01 4.72 -26.70
N LEU A 390 -13.23 4.29 -27.01
CA LEU A 390 -14.25 4.03 -25.99
C LEU A 390 -13.82 2.87 -25.06
N GLU A 391 -13.36 1.76 -25.64
CA GLU A 391 -12.91 0.59 -24.87
C GLU A 391 -11.68 0.93 -24.01
N ALA A 392 -10.74 1.71 -24.53
CA ALA A 392 -9.57 2.19 -23.77
C ALA A 392 -9.94 3.09 -22.58
N VAL A 393 -10.88 4.02 -22.76
CA VAL A 393 -11.40 4.86 -21.66
C VAL A 393 -12.11 4.00 -20.62
N GLN A 394 -12.89 3.01 -21.04
CA GLN A 394 -13.57 2.09 -20.12
C GLN A 394 -12.58 1.27 -19.30
N ILE A 395 -11.54 0.71 -19.93
CA ILE A 395 -10.46 -0.01 -19.24
C ILE A 395 -9.78 0.90 -18.22
N SER A 396 -9.48 2.14 -18.60
CA SER A 396 -8.86 3.14 -17.71
C SER A 396 -9.73 3.44 -16.48
N CYS A 397 -11.04 3.63 -16.68
CA CYS A 397 -12.00 3.82 -15.59
C CYS A 397 -12.07 2.59 -14.66
N VAL A 398 -12.03 1.38 -15.21
CA VAL A 398 -12.03 0.13 -14.42
C VAL A 398 -10.76 0.02 -13.57
N ILE A 399 -9.59 0.29 -14.15
CA ILE A 399 -8.32 0.27 -13.43
C ILE A 399 -8.32 1.29 -12.28
N LEU A 400 -8.76 2.53 -12.55
CA LEU A 400 -8.87 3.58 -11.54
C LEU A 400 -9.88 3.25 -10.43
N PHE A 401 -11.04 2.68 -10.81
CA PHE A 401 -12.04 2.25 -9.86
C PHE A 401 -11.49 1.20 -8.91
N PHE A 402 -10.84 0.14 -9.43
CA PHE A 402 -10.28 -0.91 -8.58
C PHE A 402 -9.10 -0.42 -7.74
N ALA A 403 -8.21 0.42 -8.31
CA ALA A 403 -7.11 1.04 -7.56
C ALA A 403 -7.62 1.81 -6.33
N GLY A 404 -8.70 2.60 -6.48
CA GLY A 404 -9.27 3.38 -5.38
C GLY A 404 -10.19 2.61 -4.43
N ILE A 405 -11.05 1.70 -4.94
CA ILE A 405 -12.04 0.99 -4.11
C ILE A 405 -11.36 0.09 -3.08
N PHE A 406 -10.21 -0.49 -3.41
CA PHE A 406 -9.45 -1.28 -2.46
C PHE A 406 -8.84 -0.42 -1.34
N GLN A 407 -8.46 0.84 -1.60
CA GLN A 407 -8.05 1.76 -0.53
C GLN A 407 -9.23 2.10 0.38
N LEU A 408 -10.42 2.33 -0.19
CA LEU A 408 -11.64 2.50 0.58
C LEU A 408 -11.97 1.23 1.39
N ALA A 409 -11.74 0.04 0.85
CA ALA A 409 -11.93 -1.23 1.56
C ALA A 409 -10.95 -1.38 2.73
N ILE A 410 -9.71 -0.91 2.63
CA ILE A 410 -8.76 -0.84 3.77
C ILE A 410 -9.34 0.03 4.89
N TRP A 411 -9.87 1.20 4.54
CA TRP A 411 -10.48 2.12 5.49
C TRP A 411 -11.71 1.50 6.19
N VAL A 412 -12.62 0.91 5.41
CA VAL A 412 -13.79 0.20 5.95
C VAL A 412 -13.38 -0.97 6.83
N ALA A 413 -12.34 -1.73 6.45
CA ALA A 413 -11.79 -2.80 7.28
C ALA A 413 -11.25 -2.28 8.62
N ALA A 414 -10.57 -1.13 8.61
CA ALA A 414 -10.03 -0.51 9.81
C ALA A 414 -11.12 0.06 10.75
N LEU A 415 -12.28 0.47 10.20
CA LEU A 415 -13.42 0.96 10.98
C LEU A 415 -14.09 -0.13 11.82
N PHE A 416 -14.02 -1.41 11.43
CA PHE A 416 -14.58 -2.50 12.24
C PHE A 416 -13.89 -2.65 13.60
N ASP A 417 -12.63 -2.26 13.74
CA ASP A 417 -11.87 -2.24 15.01
C ASP A 417 -11.20 -0.86 15.21
N GLU A 418 -12.00 0.20 15.07
CA GLU A 418 -11.55 1.59 15.05
C GLU A 418 -10.77 2.03 16.31
N ARG A 419 -10.99 1.37 17.45
CA ARG A 419 -10.30 1.70 18.71
C ARG A 419 -8.84 1.27 18.69
N ARG A 420 -8.53 0.16 18.01
CA ARG A 420 -7.18 -0.42 17.95
C ARG A 420 -6.41 -0.02 16.70
N LEU A 421 -7.11 0.13 15.57
CA LEU A 421 -6.50 0.29 14.24
C LEU A 421 -6.42 1.74 13.76
N LEU A 422 -7.22 2.65 14.33
CA LEU A 422 -7.37 4.03 13.84
C LEU A 422 -7.12 5.08 14.93
N HIS A 423 -6.56 6.20 14.48
CA HIS A 423 -6.42 7.42 15.29
C HIS A 423 -7.81 8.01 15.65
N PRO A 424 -8.00 8.58 16.85
CA PRO A 424 -9.30 9.10 17.31
C PRO A 424 -10.00 10.09 16.37
N LEU A 425 -9.23 10.90 15.63
CA LEU A 425 -9.77 11.94 14.72
C LEU A 425 -10.62 11.41 13.57
N VAL A 426 -10.42 10.16 13.17
CA VAL A 426 -11.03 9.57 11.97
C VAL A 426 -12.01 8.43 12.30
N ARG A 427 -12.23 8.15 13.59
CA ARG A 427 -13.25 7.21 14.09
C ARG A 427 -14.67 7.68 13.76
N TYR A 428 -15.68 6.83 13.94
CA TYR A 428 -17.06 7.25 13.79
C TYR A 428 -17.36 8.47 14.67
N GLY A 429 -17.90 9.53 14.05
CA GLY A 429 -18.15 10.82 14.70
C GLY A 429 -16.91 11.72 14.87
N GLY A 430 -15.72 11.26 14.46
CA GLY A 430 -14.49 12.05 14.46
C GLY A 430 -14.52 13.21 13.47
N ARG A 431 -13.76 14.28 13.79
CA ARG A 431 -13.72 15.52 13.00
C ARG A 431 -13.34 15.30 11.53
N ASP A 432 -12.42 14.38 11.28
CA ASP A 432 -11.87 14.12 9.95
C ASP A 432 -12.46 12.87 9.29
N HIS A 433 -13.43 12.18 9.93
CA HIS A 433 -14.04 10.95 9.42
C HIS A 433 -14.71 11.14 8.05
N VAL A 434 -15.61 12.12 7.95
CA VAL A 434 -16.33 12.42 6.69
C VAL A 434 -15.37 12.91 5.61
N TYR A 435 -14.35 13.67 6.01
CA TYR A 435 -13.33 14.14 5.09
C TYR A 435 -12.49 12.98 4.52
N MET A 436 -12.10 12.02 5.36
CA MET A 436 -11.37 10.82 4.92
C MET A 436 -12.22 9.95 3.99
N LEU A 437 -13.50 9.73 4.34
CA LEU A 437 -14.44 9.01 3.49
C LEU A 437 -14.61 9.69 2.13
N ALA A 438 -14.80 11.00 2.11
CA ALA A 438 -14.91 11.77 0.86
C ALA A 438 -13.62 11.67 0.02
N LYS A 439 -12.46 11.73 0.67
CA LYS A 439 -11.15 11.60 0.01
C LYS A 439 -10.97 10.24 -0.65
N LEU A 440 -11.26 9.15 0.08
CA LEU A 440 -11.14 7.77 -0.42
C LEU A 440 -12.24 7.41 -1.44
N GLY A 441 -13.42 8.01 -1.31
CA GLY A 441 -14.56 7.76 -2.19
C GLY A 441 -14.54 8.53 -3.50
N LEU A 442 -13.77 9.62 -3.61
CA LEU A 442 -13.79 10.52 -4.76
C LEU A 442 -13.39 9.82 -6.07
N TYR A 443 -12.21 9.18 -6.12
CA TYR A 443 -11.75 8.49 -7.32
C TYR A 443 -12.68 7.33 -7.74
N PRO A 444 -13.05 6.39 -6.85
CA PRO A 444 -13.98 5.33 -7.21
C PRO A 444 -15.33 5.85 -7.72
N ALA A 445 -15.90 6.88 -7.08
CA ALA A 445 -17.18 7.44 -7.49
C ALA A 445 -17.09 8.11 -8.87
N VAL A 446 -16.04 8.90 -9.11
CA VAL A 446 -15.86 9.58 -10.40
C VAL A 446 -15.55 8.59 -11.51
N ALA A 447 -14.67 7.60 -11.27
CA ALA A 447 -14.34 6.57 -12.25
C ALA A 447 -15.58 5.72 -12.62
N LEU A 448 -16.39 5.34 -11.63
CA LEU A 448 -17.63 4.61 -11.85
C LEU A 448 -18.66 5.46 -12.61
N GLY A 449 -18.80 6.73 -12.24
CA GLY A 449 -19.67 7.69 -12.93
C GLY A 449 -19.24 7.91 -14.38
N ALA A 450 -17.94 8.09 -14.63
CA ALA A 450 -17.37 8.23 -15.97
C ALA A 450 -17.61 6.97 -16.81
N PHE A 451 -17.44 5.78 -16.23
CA PHE A 451 -17.74 4.52 -16.92
C PHE A 451 -19.19 4.46 -17.37
N PHE A 452 -20.16 4.67 -16.47
CA PHE A 452 -21.58 4.66 -16.85
C PHE A 452 -21.93 5.76 -17.86
N LEU A 453 -21.32 6.94 -17.72
CA LEU A 453 -21.53 8.04 -18.65
C LEU A 453 -20.99 7.71 -20.04
N THR A 454 -19.86 7.00 -20.14
CA THR A 454 -19.32 6.53 -21.43
C THR A 454 -20.20 5.45 -22.08
N CYS A 455 -20.86 4.60 -21.28
CA CYS A 455 -21.83 3.63 -21.79
C CYS A 455 -23.08 4.30 -22.40
N VAL A 456 -23.49 5.45 -21.87
CA VAL A 456 -24.67 6.20 -22.34
C VAL A 456 -24.30 7.19 -23.46
N LEU A 457 -23.18 7.90 -23.32
CA LEU A 457 -22.71 8.95 -24.24
C LEU A 457 -21.39 8.53 -24.90
N GLY A 458 -21.38 7.40 -25.61
CA GLY A 458 -20.18 6.82 -26.21
C GLY A 458 -19.39 7.80 -27.11
N GLU A 459 -20.10 8.71 -27.80
CA GLU A 459 -19.49 9.73 -28.66
C GLU A 459 -18.63 10.76 -27.90
N PHE A 460 -18.90 10.98 -26.62
CA PHE A 460 -18.20 11.97 -25.78
C PHE A 460 -17.22 11.32 -24.78
N SER A 461 -16.94 10.03 -24.92
CA SER A 461 -16.08 9.25 -24.01
C SER A 461 -14.72 9.91 -23.71
N THR A 462 -14.01 10.36 -24.75
CA THR A 462 -12.71 11.05 -24.59
C THR A 462 -12.84 12.38 -23.86
N SER A 463 -13.92 13.13 -24.12
CA SER A 463 -14.18 14.40 -23.43
C SER A 463 -14.51 14.19 -21.96
N ILE A 464 -15.29 13.16 -21.63
CA ILE A 464 -15.60 12.76 -20.26
C ILE A 464 -14.31 12.38 -19.51
N PHE A 465 -13.42 11.64 -20.16
CA PHE A 465 -12.15 11.23 -19.58
C PHE A 465 -11.22 12.43 -19.30
N HIS A 466 -11.06 13.35 -20.24
CA HIS A 466 -10.27 14.58 -20.01
C HIS A 466 -10.90 15.47 -18.92
N LEU A 467 -12.22 15.58 -18.88
CA LEU A 467 -12.92 16.32 -17.84
C LEU A 467 -12.69 15.68 -16.46
N MET A 468 -12.68 14.35 -16.38
CA MET A 468 -12.32 13.62 -15.16
C MET A 468 -10.88 13.92 -14.73
N GLN A 469 -9.90 13.82 -15.64
CA GLN A 469 -8.49 14.04 -15.33
C GLN A 469 -8.20 15.46 -14.83
N LEU A 470 -8.90 16.47 -15.34
CA LEU A 470 -8.75 17.87 -14.89
C LEU A 470 -9.62 18.20 -13.67
N GLY A 471 -10.84 17.63 -13.62
CA GLY A 471 -11.82 17.92 -12.58
C GLY A 471 -11.49 17.29 -11.23
N VAL A 472 -10.91 16.08 -11.21
CA VAL A 472 -10.57 15.39 -9.95
C VAL A 472 -9.50 16.12 -9.14
N PRO A 473 -8.36 16.56 -9.71
CA PRO A 473 -7.39 17.38 -8.97
C PRO A 473 -8.01 18.66 -8.38
N LEU A 474 -8.84 19.36 -9.14
CA LEU A 474 -9.57 20.53 -8.66
C LEU A 474 -10.50 20.18 -7.48
N ALA A 475 -11.23 19.08 -7.59
CA ALA A 475 -12.11 18.58 -6.53
C ALA A 475 -11.32 18.21 -5.27
N PHE A 476 -10.11 17.65 -5.40
CA PHE A 476 -9.22 17.37 -4.26
C PHE A 476 -8.76 18.63 -3.54
N LEU A 477 -8.37 19.68 -4.28
CA LEU A 477 -7.97 20.97 -3.71
C LEU A 477 -9.12 21.63 -2.92
N LEU A 478 -10.34 21.53 -3.46
CA LEU A 478 -11.54 22.10 -2.85
C LEU A 478 -12.26 21.15 -1.88
N LEU A 479 -11.74 19.93 -1.67
CA LEU A 479 -12.46 18.84 -0.99
C LEU A 479 -12.91 19.25 0.42
N ARG A 480 -12.06 19.94 1.19
CA ARG A 480 -12.41 20.41 2.54
C ARG A 480 -13.60 21.38 2.52
N LEU A 481 -13.63 22.31 1.57
CA LEU A 481 -14.71 23.28 1.42
C LEU A 481 -16.00 22.60 0.95
N LEU A 482 -15.89 21.71 -0.04
CA LEU A 482 -17.02 20.94 -0.57
C LEU A 482 -17.68 20.06 0.50
N VAL A 483 -16.88 19.37 1.32
CA VAL A 483 -17.39 18.52 2.41
C VAL A 483 -18.09 19.36 3.47
N ARG A 484 -17.51 20.51 3.87
CA ARG A 484 -18.14 21.42 4.85
C ARG A 484 -19.46 21.99 4.34
N ALA A 485 -19.47 22.48 3.10
CA ALA A 485 -20.67 23.01 2.46
C ALA A 485 -21.76 21.93 2.31
N GLY A 486 -21.39 20.72 1.89
CA GLY A 486 -22.30 19.59 1.74
C GLY A 486 -22.92 19.14 3.07
N LEU A 487 -22.11 19.05 4.14
CA LEU A 487 -22.60 18.75 5.48
C LEU A 487 -23.56 19.84 6.01
N ALA A 488 -23.25 21.12 5.78
CA ALA A 488 -24.11 22.23 6.17
C ALA A 488 -25.45 22.17 5.43
N LEU A 489 -25.42 21.94 4.11
CA LEU A 489 -26.62 21.81 3.28
C LEU A 489 -27.49 20.63 3.74
N LEU A 490 -26.88 19.47 4.02
CA LEU A 490 -27.59 18.30 4.52
C LEU A 490 -28.25 18.55 5.87
N ARG A 491 -27.58 19.24 6.80
CA ARG A 491 -28.15 19.64 8.09
C ARG A 491 -29.36 20.56 7.90
N VAL A 492 -29.26 21.54 7.00
CA VAL A 492 -30.38 22.45 6.68
C VAL A 492 -31.56 21.69 6.08
N LEU A 493 -31.31 20.77 5.13
CA LEU A 493 -32.34 19.91 4.52
C LEU A 493 -33.01 18.99 5.54
N LEU A 494 -32.25 18.33 6.40
CA LEU A 494 -32.78 17.48 7.46
C LEU A 494 -33.59 18.28 8.49
N ALA A 495 -33.17 19.50 8.82
CA ALA A 495 -33.93 20.40 9.67
C ALA A 495 -35.23 20.87 9.00
N ALA A 496 -35.23 21.11 7.68
CA ALA A 496 -36.42 21.45 6.93
C ALA A 496 -37.41 20.27 6.84
N LEU A 497 -36.92 19.05 6.64
CA LEU A 497 -37.72 17.81 6.66
C LEU A 497 -38.32 17.53 8.04
N ARG A 498 -37.58 17.77 9.12
CA ARG A 498 -38.10 17.65 10.50
C ARG A 498 -39.13 18.73 10.86
N LYS A 499 -39.14 19.87 10.15
CA LYS A 499 -40.09 20.97 10.37
C LYS A 499 -41.41 20.82 9.61
N GLN A 500 -41.63 19.75 8.83
CA GLN A 500 -42.97 19.47 8.29
C GLN A 500 -43.89 18.97 9.43
N PRO A 501 -45.00 19.66 9.73
CA PRO A 501 -45.93 19.23 10.76
C PRO A 501 -46.65 17.96 10.31
N GLN A 502 -46.74 16.96 11.19
CA GLN A 502 -47.59 15.78 10.96
C GLN A 502 -49.03 16.24 10.66
N PRO A 503 -49.63 15.86 9.51
CA PRO A 503 -51.03 16.13 9.26
C PRO A 503 -51.85 15.05 9.98
N GLY A 504 -52.25 15.31 11.22
CA GLY A 504 -53.21 14.46 11.93
C GLY A 504 -53.04 14.38 13.44
N ALA A 505 -53.27 15.50 14.15
CA ALA A 505 -53.61 15.44 15.57
C ALA A 505 -54.67 16.51 15.87
N GLN A 506 -55.90 16.25 15.43
CA GLN A 506 -57.10 16.79 16.07
C GLN A 506 -57.76 15.66 16.86
N GLY A 507 -57.89 15.85 18.17
CA GLY A 507 -58.85 15.14 19.02
C GLY A 507 -58.25 14.37 20.19
N GLY A 508 -58.37 14.94 21.39
CA GLY A 508 -58.25 14.20 22.65
C GLY A 508 -57.52 14.97 23.76
N GLY A 509 -58.28 15.73 24.56
CA GLY A 509 -57.75 16.41 25.74
C GLY A 509 -57.45 15.47 26.91
N GLY A 510 -56.62 15.94 27.84
CA GLY A 510 -56.44 15.32 29.16
C GLY A 510 -55.06 15.62 29.73
N GLY A 511 -55.00 16.27 30.90
CA GLY A 511 -53.80 16.85 31.48
C GLY A 511 -52.69 15.88 31.89
N GLY A 512 -51.48 16.42 32.01
CA GLY A 512 -50.30 15.76 32.58
C GLY A 512 -49.09 16.67 32.45
N GLY A 513 -48.84 17.49 33.48
CA GLY A 513 -47.75 18.47 33.51
C GLY A 513 -46.36 17.87 33.69
N GLY A 514 -45.36 18.61 33.18
CA GLY A 514 -43.96 18.59 33.61
C GLY A 514 -43.15 17.38 33.16
N VAL A 515 -42.13 17.60 32.31
CA VAL A 515 -40.79 16.94 32.30
C VAL A 515 -39.98 17.22 31.01
N GLU A 516 -40.55 17.87 29.98
CA GLU A 516 -39.86 17.97 28.67
C GLU A 516 -39.13 19.29 28.39
N ALA A 517 -38.56 19.95 29.41
CA ALA A 517 -37.83 21.23 29.26
C ALA A 517 -36.36 21.17 29.70
N ARG A 518 -35.70 20.00 29.64
CA ARG A 518 -34.31 19.84 30.12
C ARG A 518 -33.34 19.14 29.18
N LEU A 519 -33.63 19.06 27.89
CA LEU A 519 -32.76 18.43 26.90
C LEU A 519 -32.33 19.34 25.73
N VAL A 520 -32.67 20.63 25.77
CA VAL A 520 -32.34 21.57 24.67
C VAL A 520 -31.16 22.49 25.00
N GLU A 521 -30.67 22.55 26.25
CA GLU A 521 -29.59 23.47 26.65
C GLU A 521 -28.17 22.86 26.73
N VAL A 522 -27.96 21.60 26.34
CA VAL A 522 -26.62 20.95 26.47
C VAL A 522 -25.82 20.90 25.15
N GLU A 523 -26.41 21.21 24.00
CA GLU A 523 -25.69 21.13 22.70
C GLU A 523 -25.12 22.45 22.16
N ASP A 524 -25.39 23.60 22.80
CA ASP A 524 -25.02 24.91 22.24
C ASP A 524 -23.76 25.56 22.85
N GLU A 525 -23.14 24.98 23.88
CA GLU A 525 -21.95 25.57 24.54
C GLU A 525 -20.60 25.14 23.93
N ASP A 526 -20.54 24.08 23.11
CA ASP A 526 -19.26 23.55 22.60
C ASP A 526 -18.85 24.11 21.21
N SER A 527 -19.51 25.19 20.76
CA SER A 527 -19.35 25.76 19.42
C SER A 527 -18.64 27.14 19.36
N ARG A 528 -18.01 27.59 20.46
CA ARG A 528 -17.23 28.83 20.49
C ARG A 528 -15.79 28.62 20.93
N VAL A 529 -14.95 28.18 19.99
CA VAL A 529 -13.49 28.41 20.09
C VAL A 529 -13.15 29.61 19.18
N PRO A 530 -12.48 30.65 19.70
CA PRO A 530 -12.19 31.87 18.95
C PRO A 530 -11.24 31.64 17.77
N PHE A 531 -11.39 32.50 16.77
CA PHE A 531 -10.78 32.48 15.44
C PHE A 531 -9.25 32.69 15.39
N SER A 532 -8.52 32.52 16.51
CA SER A 532 -7.08 32.81 16.61
C SER A 532 -6.14 31.62 16.43
N ASP A 533 -6.63 30.38 16.47
CA ASP A 533 -5.75 29.17 16.44
C ASP A 533 -5.67 28.50 15.05
N LEU A 534 -5.93 29.25 13.98
CA LEU A 534 -5.99 28.73 12.61
C LEU A 534 -4.78 29.09 11.73
N VAL A 535 -3.69 29.57 12.33
CA VAL A 535 -2.39 29.72 11.65
C VAL A 535 -1.25 29.23 12.56
N SER A 536 -1.01 27.92 12.52
CA SER A 536 0.29 27.28 12.79
C SER A 536 0.29 25.87 12.25
#